data_AF-A0A9D6QDF5-F1
#
_entry.id   AF-A0A9D6QDF5-F1
#
_cell.length_a   1.000
_cell.length_b   1.000
_cell.length_c   1.000
_cell.angle_alpha   90.00
_cell.angle_beta   90.00
_cell.angle_gamma   90.00
#
_symmetry.space_group_name_H-M   'P 1'
#
loop_
_entity.id
_entity.type
_entity.pdbx_description
1 polymer ?
#
loop_
_entity_poly.entity_id
_entity_poly.type
_entity_poly.pdbx_seq_one_letter_code
_entity_poly.pdbx_strand_id
1 'polypeptide(L)'
;MVCVLLLAAPAWSADNDYQLGTGDVVRITVYGQPDLTTDVRVSENGTINFPLIGDVKLAGSSPAQGESEIAQRLSKGGFIVNPFVTLNVMQYRGQEVSVLGRVNRPGKYALEKMGRVTDALALAGGVIIDGADTVTLVRTHDGKTEYRDIDLVALFKPGGEASNELIRDGDIINVARQPMFYIYGEVQRPGAFRLEQNMSVVQALSLGGGLTTRGTQRGIKILRRDAKGTMQELPAQLGDPVQKDDVIYVKESLF
;
A
#
# COMPACT_ATOMS: atom_id res chain seq x y z
N MET A 1 -7.19 7.24 -55.72
CA MET A 1 -6.41 6.57 -54.65
C MET A 1 -5.88 7.68 -53.74
N VAL A 2 -6.67 8.05 -52.73
CA VAL A 2 -6.39 9.22 -51.86
C VAL A 2 -5.57 8.74 -50.67
N CYS A 3 -4.38 9.32 -50.51
CA CYS A 3 -3.41 9.02 -49.47
C CYS A 3 -3.92 9.62 -48.15
N VAL A 4 -4.29 8.77 -47.19
CA VAL A 4 -4.68 9.19 -45.83
C VAL A 4 -3.41 9.41 -45.03
N LEU A 5 -3.10 10.68 -44.71
CA LEU A 5 -2.09 11.03 -43.71
C LEU A 5 -2.58 10.60 -42.32
N LEU A 6 -1.86 9.66 -41.69
CA LEU A 6 -1.97 9.43 -40.25
C LEU A 6 -1.32 10.59 -39.51
N LEU A 7 -2.13 11.39 -38.81
CA LEU A 7 -1.66 12.26 -37.72
C LEU A 7 -1.35 11.37 -36.51
N ALA A 8 -0.06 11.15 -36.23
CA ALA A 8 0.38 10.60 -34.97
C ALA A 8 0.16 11.65 -33.87
N ALA A 9 -0.70 11.35 -32.90
CA ALA A 9 -0.82 12.15 -31.69
C ALA A 9 0.50 12.08 -30.89
N PRO A 10 0.95 13.17 -30.25
CA PRO A 10 2.07 13.09 -29.32
C PRO A 10 1.66 12.17 -28.16
N ALA A 11 2.42 11.10 -27.96
CA ALA A 11 2.32 10.31 -26.75
C ALA A 11 2.70 11.22 -25.57
N TRP A 12 1.78 11.43 -24.64
CA TRP A 12 2.12 11.97 -23.34
C TRP A 12 3.04 10.95 -22.64
N SER A 13 4.34 11.20 -22.65
CA SER A 13 5.23 10.56 -21.68
C SER A 13 5.00 11.25 -20.35
N ALA A 14 4.22 10.61 -19.47
CA ALA A 14 4.29 10.90 -18.04
C ALA A 14 5.53 10.16 -17.51
N ASP A 15 6.71 10.63 -17.91
CA ASP A 15 7.95 10.20 -17.25
C ASP A 15 7.89 10.77 -15.84
N ASN A 16 7.63 9.86 -14.90
CA ASN A 16 7.67 10.08 -13.47
C ASN A 16 9.15 10.19 -13.05
N ASP A 17 9.83 11.17 -13.64
CA ASP A 17 11.25 11.42 -13.45
C ASP A 17 11.49 11.75 -11.98
N TYR A 18 12.49 11.07 -11.42
CA TYR A 18 12.86 11.22 -10.03
C TYR A 18 13.10 12.69 -9.67
N GLN A 19 12.44 13.18 -8.62
CA GLN A 19 12.69 14.48 -8.04
C GLN A 19 13.53 14.33 -6.78
N LEU A 20 14.59 15.13 -6.69
CA LEU A 20 15.47 15.16 -5.52
C LEU A 20 14.67 15.52 -4.28
N GLY A 21 14.81 14.70 -3.23
CA GLY A 21 14.19 14.87 -1.94
C GLY A 21 15.16 15.44 -0.90
N THR A 22 14.62 15.93 0.21
CA THR A 22 15.43 16.20 1.40
C THR A 22 16.00 14.89 1.94
N GLY A 23 17.27 14.86 2.33
CA GLY A 23 17.96 13.66 2.82
C GLY A 23 18.68 12.82 1.75
N ASP A 24 18.43 13.07 0.46
CA ASP A 24 19.20 12.44 -0.62
C ASP A 24 20.69 12.77 -0.51
N VAL A 25 21.55 11.82 -0.86
CA VAL A 25 22.99 12.03 -1.00
C VAL A 25 23.31 12.08 -2.48
N VAL A 26 23.90 13.18 -2.92
CA VAL A 26 24.28 13.42 -4.31
C VAL A 26 25.78 13.60 -4.42
N ARG A 27 26.37 13.00 -5.45
CA ARG A 27 27.73 13.27 -5.91
C ARG A 27 27.65 14.24 -7.07
N ILE A 28 28.25 15.41 -6.89
CA ILE A 28 28.35 16.42 -7.94
C ILE A 28 29.78 16.46 -8.41
N THR A 29 29.97 16.36 -9.73
CA THR A 29 31.28 16.42 -10.38
C THR A 29 31.29 17.54 -11.39
N VAL A 30 32.35 18.34 -11.38
CA VAL A 30 32.59 19.39 -12.39
C VAL A 30 33.76 18.96 -13.26
N TYR A 31 33.52 18.79 -14.56
CA TYR A 31 34.55 18.28 -15.47
C TYR A 31 35.78 19.19 -15.50
N GLY A 32 36.96 18.58 -15.41
CA GLY A 32 38.24 19.30 -15.36
C GLY A 32 38.53 20.01 -14.03
N GLN A 33 37.65 19.90 -13.04
CA GLN A 33 37.81 20.56 -11.75
C GLN A 33 37.56 19.58 -10.58
N PRO A 34 38.55 18.74 -10.22
CA PRO A 34 38.39 17.73 -9.17
C PRO A 34 38.14 18.35 -7.79
N ASP A 35 38.65 19.55 -7.53
CA ASP A 35 38.52 20.27 -6.25
C ASP A 35 37.06 20.71 -5.96
N LEU A 36 36.18 20.69 -6.96
CA LEU A 36 34.75 20.97 -6.82
C LEU A 36 33.89 19.71 -6.77
N THR A 37 34.51 18.52 -6.78
CA THR A 37 33.76 17.27 -6.63
C THR A 37 33.30 17.13 -5.18
N THR A 38 31.99 17.01 -4.95
CA THR A 38 31.43 16.93 -3.61
C THR A 38 30.39 15.84 -3.46
N ASP A 39 30.45 15.12 -2.35
CA ASP A 39 29.40 14.21 -1.89
C ASP A 39 28.63 14.89 -0.75
N VAL A 40 27.42 15.34 -1.04
CA VAL A 40 26.63 16.16 -0.11
C VAL A 40 25.23 15.62 0.06
N ARG A 41 24.70 15.77 1.28
CA ARG A 41 23.31 15.45 1.59
C ARG A 41 22.44 16.70 1.40
N VAL A 42 21.32 16.55 0.70
CA VAL A 42 20.27 17.58 0.62
C VAL A 42 19.72 17.78 2.02
N SER A 43 19.88 18.98 2.56
CA SER A 43 19.44 19.30 3.93
C SER A 43 17.92 19.42 4.04
N GLU A 44 17.38 19.54 5.26
CA GLU A 44 15.94 19.59 5.53
C GLU A 44 15.24 20.81 4.89
N ASN A 45 15.97 21.90 4.67
CA ASN A 45 15.45 23.07 3.95
C ASN A 45 15.44 22.85 2.41
N GLY A 46 15.94 21.70 1.93
CA GLY A 46 16.01 21.32 0.52
C GLY A 46 17.19 21.90 -0.25
N THR A 47 18.21 22.43 0.42
CA THR A 47 19.45 22.93 -0.20
C THR A 47 20.64 22.03 0.09
N ILE A 48 21.68 22.18 -0.73
CA ILE A 48 23.03 21.70 -0.47
C ILE A 48 23.98 22.89 -0.36
N ASN A 49 25.09 22.73 0.34
CA ASN A 49 26.19 23.69 0.28
C ASN A 49 27.18 23.23 -0.80
N PHE A 50 27.42 24.08 -1.79
CA PHE A 50 28.36 23.81 -2.89
C PHE A 50 29.48 24.85 -2.90
N PRO A 51 30.76 24.46 -3.13
CA PRO A 51 31.86 25.41 -3.11
C PRO A 51 31.67 26.54 -4.12
N LEU A 52 32.16 27.74 -3.77
CA LEU A 52 32.09 28.99 -4.55
C LEU A 52 30.69 29.62 -4.69
N ILE A 53 29.62 28.83 -4.73
CA ILE A 53 28.25 29.32 -4.96
C ILE A 53 27.32 29.18 -3.75
N GLY A 54 27.81 28.59 -2.65
CA GLY A 54 27.08 28.47 -1.39
C GLY A 54 25.85 27.58 -1.51
N ASP A 55 24.72 28.03 -0.95
CA ASP A 55 23.52 27.21 -0.85
C ASP A 55 22.76 27.13 -2.18
N VAL A 56 22.57 25.91 -2.67
CA VAL A 56 21.84 25.61 -3.92
C VAL A 56 20.59 24.81 -3.59
N LYS A 57 19.42 25.28 -4.02
CA LYS A 57 18.15 24.56 -3.85
C LYS A 57 18.09 23.41 -4.85
N LEU A 58 17.96 22.19 -4.34
CA LEU A 58 17.84 20.98 -5.16
C LEU A 58 16.53 20.23 -4.92
N ALA A 59 15.96 20.28 -3.72
CA ALA A 59 14.72 19.56 -3.43
C ALA A 59 13.56 20.01 -4.34
N GLY A 60 12.87 19.04 -4.93
CA GLY A 60 11.80 19.25 -5.92
C GLY A 60 12.29 19.38 -7.37
N SER A 61 13.61 19.36 -7.61
CA SER A 61 14.22 19.43 -8.94
C SER A 61 14.56 18.03 -9.44
N SER A 62 14.55 17.81 -10.75
CA SER A 62 15.19 16.62 -11.31
C SER A 62 16.73 16.75 -11.25
N PRO A 63 17.50 15.65 -11.32
CA PRO A 63 18.96 15.70 -11.39
C PRO A 63 19.47 16.63 -12.49
N ALA A 64 18.90 16.56 -13.70
CA ALA A 64 19.26 17.41 -14.83
C ALA A 64 18.99 18.91 -14.57
N GLN A 65 17.90 19.23 -13.87
CA GLN A 65 17.62 20.61 -13.46
C GLN A 65 18.65 21.09 -12.43
N GLY A 66 19.03 20.23 -11.49
CA GLY A 66 20.08 20.51 -10.51
C GLY A 66 21.44 20.77 -11.15
N GLU A 67 21.83 19.96 -12.16
CA GLU A 67 23.05 20.16 -12.96
C GLU A 67 23.06 21.53 -13.63
N SER A 68 21.96 21.89 -14.29
CA SER A 68 21.81 23.17 -15.00
C SER A 68 21.87 24.36 -14.04
N GLU A 69 21.23 24.28 -12.88
CA GLU A 69 21.26 25.33 -11.85
C GLU A 69 22.68 25.56 -11.33
N ILE A 70 23.41 24.49 -11.00
CA ILE A 70 24.79 24.58 -10.50
C ILE A 70 25.72 25.15 -11.59
N ALA A 71 25.61 24.66 -12.82
CA ALA A 71 26.38 25.16 -13.96
C ALA A 71 26.13 26.65 -14.21
N GLN A 72 24.86 27.08 -14.14
CA GLN A 72 24.49 28.47 -14.35
C GLN A 72 25.07 29.38 -13.26
N ARG A 73 25.03 28.97 -11.98
CA ARG A 73 25.59 29.75 -10.87
C ARG A 73 27.12 29.85 -10.94
N LEU A 74 27.81 28.78 -11.29
CA LEU A 74 29.28 28.77 -11.47
C LEU A 74 29.71 29.72 -12.60
N SER A 75 28.96 29.73 -13.70
CA SER A 75 29.19 30.62 -14.84
C SER A 75 28.88 32.09 -14.51
N LYS A 76 27.69 32.37 -13.93
CA LYS A 76 27.28 33.73 -13.53
C LYS A 76 28.18 34.35 -12.47
N GLY A 77 28.71 33.54 -11.55
CA GLY A 77 29.66 33.98 -10.54
C GLY A 77 31.07 34.25 -11.08
N GLY A 78 31.33 33.96 -12.35
CA GLY A 78 32.65 34.14 -12.97
C GLY A 78 33.71 33.15 -12.47
N PHE A 79 33.29 32.05 -11.82
CA PHE A 79 34.20 31.08 -11.24
C PHE A 79 34.74 30.09 -12.29
N ILE A 80 33.91 29.71 -13.26
CA ILE A 80 34.26 28.75 -14.32
C ILE A 80 33.61 29.17 -15.62
N VAL A 81 34.40 29.16 -16.71
CA VAL A 81 33.90 29.41 -18.06
C VAL A 81 33.40 28.08 -18.64
N ASN A 82 32.12 28.03 -19.04
CA ASN A 82 31.46 26.84 -19.61
C ASN A 82 31.57 25.57 -18.72
N PRO A 83 31.07 25.61 -17.47
CA PRO A 83 31.12 24.45 -16.59
C PRO A 83 30.26 23.29 -17.13
N PHE A 84 30.84 22.09 -17.18
CA PHE A 84 30.11 20.85 -17.43
C PHE A 84 29.94 20.10 -16.10
N VAL A 85 28.70 20.04 -15.62
CA VAL A 85 28.35 19.51 -14.30
C VAL A 85 27.57 18.21 -14.46
N THR A 86 27.90 17.21 -13.65
CA THR A 86 27.15 15.95 -13.55
C THR A 86 26.72 15.75 -12.10
N LEU A 87 25.45 15.38 -11.90
CA LEU A 87 24.86 15.10 -10.60
C LEU A 87 24.34 13.67 -10.58
N ASN A 88 24.98 12.84 -9.77
CA ASN A 88 24.56 11.45 -9.55
C ASN A 88 23.97 11.32 -8.14
N VAL A 89 22.78 10.74 -8.03
CA VAL A 89 22.21 10.39 -6.73
C VAL A 89 22.89 9.12 -6.24
N MET A 90 23.67 9.24 -5.18
CA MET A 90 24.42 8.12 -4.57
C MET A 90 23.55 7.34 -3.59
N GLN A 91 22.69 8.05 -2.87
CA GLN A 91 21.73 7.44 -1.95
C GLN A 91 20.42 8.21 -2.05
N TYR A 92 19.40 7.54 -2.57
CA TYR A 92 18.03 8.00 -2.47
C TYR A 92 17.62 7.96 -1.00
N ARG A 93 16.96 9.00 -0.48
CA ARG A 93 16.13 8.82 0.71
C ARG A 93 14.99 7.90 0.28
N GLY A 94 15.19 6.60 0.48
CA GLY A 94 14.17 5.61 0.20
C GLY A 94 12.91 5.98 0.96
N GLN A 95 11.76 5.93 0.28
CA GLN A 95 10.49 6.06 0.97
C GLN A 95 10.43 4.93 2.00
N GLU A 96 10.27 5.26 3.27
CA GLU A 96 10.14 4.26 4.32
C GLU A 96 8.66 3.99 4.55
N VAL A 97 8.28 2.73 4.43
CA VAL A 97 6.90 2.28 4.59
C VAL A 97 6.84 1.22 5.68
N SER A 98 5.79 1.26 6.49
CA SER A 98 5.59 0.28 7.56
C SER A 98 4.60 -0.78 7.10
N VAL A 99 5.01 -2.04 7.02
CA VAL A 99 4.10 -3.16 6.74
C VAL A 99 3.86 -3.92 8.04
N LEU A 100 2.62 -3.89 8.53
CA LEU A 100 2.23 -4.38 9.84
C LEU A 100 1.12 -5.43 9.74
N GLY A 101 0.93 -6.17 10.84
CA GLY A 101 -0.16 -7.14 10.97
C GLY A 101 0.19 -8.52 10.44
N ARG A 102 -0.76 -9.15 9.75
CA ARG A 102 -0.69 -10.55 9.28
C ARG A 102 0.06 -10.68 7.97
N VAL A 103 1.37 -10.45 8.04
CA VAL A 103 2.34 -10.68 6.96
C VAL A 103 3.48 -11.56 7.44
N ASN A 104 4.27 -12.13 6.52
CA ASN A 104 5.38 -13.03 6.88
C ASN A 104 6.46 -12.32 7.70
N ARG A 105 6.78 -11.07 7.35
CA ARG A 105 7.79 -10.25 8.02
C ARG A 105 7.23 -8.84 8.28
N PRO A 106 6.61 -8.60 9.42
CA PRO A 106 6.19 -7.24 9.79
C PRO A 106 7.43 -6.37 10.04
N GLY A 107 7.41 -5.12 9.57
CA GLY A 107 8.55 -4.21 9.73
C GLY A 107 8.50 -2.97 8.86
N LYS A 108 9.56 -2.18 8.97
CA LYS A 108 9.82 -1.02 8.11
C LYS A 108 10.62 -1.44 6.89
N TYR A 109 10.23 -0.92 5.73
CA TYR A 109 10.84 -1.24 4.45
C TYR A 109 11.21 0.04 3.73
N ALA A 110 12.48 0.17 3.36
CA ALA A 110 12.94 1.21 2.47
C ALA A 110 12.63 0.81 1.03
N LEU A 111 11.95 1.67 0.29
CA LEU A 111 11.70 1.50 -1.13
C LEU A 111 12.74 2.29 -1.93
N GLU A 112 13.52 1.58 -2.76
CA GLU A 112 14.54 2.17 -3.63
C GLU A 112 13.95 3.00 -4.78
N LYS A 113 12.69 2.72 -5.14
CA LYS A 113 11.92 3.40 -6.19
C LYS A 113 10.48 3.61 -5.73
N MET A 114 9.72 4.45 -6.45
CA MET A 114 8.28 4.53 -6.24
C MET A 114 7.66 3.14 -6.38
N GLY A 115 7.05 2.65 -5.29
CA GLY A 115 6.43 1.34 -5.21
C GLY A 115 4.93 1.42 -4.98
N ARG A 116 4.24 0.31 -5.24
CA ARG A 116 2.82 0.13 -4.93
C ARG A 116 2.63 -0.79 -3.73
N VAL A 117 1.41 -0.84 -3.19
CA VAL A 117 1.06 -1.67 -2.02
C VAL A 117 1.49 -3.13 -2.21
N THR A 118 1.34 -3.69 -3.42
CA THR A 118 1.82 -5.04 -3.75
C THR A 118 3.34 -5.22 -3.60
N ASP A 119 4.14 -4.19 -3.91
CA ASP A 119 5.60 -4.26 -3.82
C ASP A 119 6.05 -4.32 -2.35
N ALA A 120 5.45 -3.50 -1.49
CA ALA A 120 5.73 -3.54 -0.06
C ALA A 120 5.27 -4.85 0.59
N LEU A 121 4.10 -5.37 0.20
CA LEU A 121 3.65 -6.69 0.65
C LEU A 121 4.60 -7.80 0.19
N ALA A 122 5.14 -7.73 -1.04
CA ALA A 122 6.12 -8.69 -1.54
C ALA A 122 7.43 -8.64 -0.73
N LEU A 123 7.93 -7.43 -0.41
CA LEU A 123 9.10 -7.26 0.47
C LEU A 123 8.87 -7.84 1.87
N ALA A 124 7.65 -7.70 2.40
CA ALA A 124 7.22 -8.32 3.65
C ALA A 124 7.00 -9.84 3.57
N GLY A 125 7.23 -10.46 2.41
CA GLY A 125 7.06 -11.89 2.18
C GLY A 125 5.61 -12.33 1.97
N GLY A 126 4.70 -11.40 1.68
CA GLY A 126 3.28 -11.66 1.45
C GLY A 126 2.44 -11.81 2.73
N VAL A 127 1.13 -11.88 2.53
CA VAL A 127 0.12 -12.11 3.57
C VAL A 127 0.20 -13.58 4.04
N ILE A 128 0.13 -13.80 5.35
CA ILE A 128 0.11 -15.15 5.93
C ILE A 128 -1.30 -15.76 5.91
N ILE A 129 -1.42 -17.07 6.14
CA ILE A 129 -2.68 -17.82 5.98
C ILE A 129 -3.85 -17.34 6.86
N ASP A 130 -3.58 -16.66 7.99
CA ASP A 130 -4.60 -16.07 8.86
C ASP A 130 -4.83 -14.58 8.64
N GLY A 131 -4.22 -14.00 7.59
CA GLY A 131 -4.40 -12.62 7.17
C GLY A 131 -5.63 -12.41 6.29
N ALA A 132 -6.20 -11.22 6.37
CA ALA A 132 -7.34 -10.82 5.56
C ALA A 132 -6.96 -10.61 4.09
N ASP A 133 -7.93 -10.78 3.20
CA ASP A 133 -7.80 -10.42 1.77
C ASP A 133 -7.82 -8.91 1.53
N THR A 134 -8.11 -8.12 2.56
CA THR A 134 -8.14 -6.67 2.50
C THR A 134 -6.99 -6.12 3.33
N VAL A 135 -6.29 -5.14 2.77
CA VAL A 135 -5.25 -4.38 3.47
C VAL A 135 -5.69 -2.94 3.62
N THR A 136 -5.39 -2.35 4.76
CA THR A 136 -5.68 -0.94 5.02
C THR A 136 -4.39 -0.16 4.83
N LEU A 137 -4.38 0.72 3.83
CA LEU A 137 -3.37 1.75 3.66
C LEU A 137 -3.75 2.96 4.53
N VAL A 138 -2.90 3.28 5.48
CA VAL A 138 -3.00 4.46 6.33
C VAL A 138 -1.99 5.47 5.85
N ARG A 139 -2.47 6.65 5.48
CA ARG A 139 -1.64 7.76 4.98
C ARG A 139 -1.91 9.01 5.80
N THR A 140 -0.85 9.61 6.34
CA THR A 140 -0.95 10.90 7.04
C THR A 140 -0.35 12.00 6.18
N HIS A 141 -1.15 13.02 5.85
CA HIS A 141 -0.72 14.21 5.10
C HIS A 141 -1.32 15.46 5.75
N ASP A 142 -0.50 16.48 5.99
CA ASP A 142 -0.90 17.74 6.67
C ASP A 142 -1.66 17.52 7.99
N GLY A 143 -1.26 16.51 8.77
CA GLY A 143 -1.90 16.14 10.04
C GLY A 143 -3.26 15.44 9.89
N LYS A 144 -3.76 15.23 8.68
CA LYS A 144 -4.96 14.42 8.40
C LYS A 144 -4.56 13.00 8.07
N THR A 145 -5.25 12.03 8.67
CA THR A 145 -5.02 10.61 8.40
C THR A 145 -6.16 10.04 7.55
N GLU A 146 -5.80 9.51 6.39
CA GLU A 146 -6.70 8.83 5.46
C GLU A 146 -6.52 7.32 5.59
N TYR A 147 -7.63 6.59 5.53
CA TYR A 147 -7.67 5.14 5.53
C TYR A 147 -8.26 4.68 4.19
N ARG A 148 -7.52 3.83 3.47
CA ARG A 148 -7.96 3.24 2.21
C ARG A 148 -7.88 1.72 2.32
N ASP A 149 -9.02 1.06 2.20
CA ASP A 149 -9.09 -0.40 2.16
C ASP A 149 -8.90 -0.88 0.72
N ILE A 150 -8.00 -1.84 0.53
CA ILE A 150 -7.60 -2.38 -0.77
C ILE A 150 -7.86 -3.89 -0.76
N ASP A 151 -8.73 -4.35 -1.65
CA ASP A 151 -9.02 -5.77 -1.86
C ASP A 151 -7.91 -6.41 -2.71
N LEU A 152 -7.06 -7.22 -2.07
CA LEU A 152 -5.92 -7.88 -2.71
C LEU A 152 -6.34 -8.88 -3.77
N VAL A 153 -7.49 -9.54 -3.60
CA VAL A 153 -7.99 -10.54 -4.56
C VAL A 153 -8.49 -9.83 -5.82
N ALA A 154 -9.10 -8.65 -5.67
CA ALA A 154 -9.55 -7.84 -6.79
C ALA A 154 -8.39 -7.30 -7.63
N LEU A 155 -7.22 -7.05 -7.04
CA LEU A 155 -6.04 -6.52 -7.77
C LEU A 155 -5.59 -7.41 -8.93
N PHE A 156 -5.79 -8.73 -8.83
CA PHE A 156 -5.37 -9.69 -9.85
C PHE A 156 -6.48 -10.04 -10.86
N LYS A 157 -7.60 -9.31 -10.81
CA LYS A 157 -8.68 -9.42 -11.80
C LYS A 157 -8.54 -8.30 -12.86
N PRO A 158 -9.08 -8.49 -14.08
CA PRO A 158 -9.06 -7.44 -15.09
C PRO A 158 -9.63 -6.11 -14.56
N GLY A 159 -8.86 -5.03 -14.68
CA GLY A 159 -9.21 -3.70 -14.17
C GLY A 159 -8.84 -3.44 -12.70
N GLY A 160 -8.34 -4.44 -11.97
CA GLY A 160 -7.96 -4.32 -10.56
C GLY A 160 -6.69 -3.50 -10.29
N GLU A 161 -5.83 -3.33 -11.30
CA GLU A 161 -4.56 -2.59 -11.18
C GLU A 161 -4.75 -1.13 -10.73
N ALA A 162 -5.90 -0.52 -11.07
CA ALA A 162 -6.23 0.84 -10.66
C ALA A 162 -6.38 1.00 -9.14
N SER A 163 -6.73 -0.07 -8.43
CA SER A 163 -6.84 -0.09 -6.96
C SER A 163 -5.51 -0.39 -6.27
N ASN A 164 -4.44 -0.69 -7.01
CA ASN A 164 -3.12 -0.93 -6.44
C ASN A 164 -2.43 0.42 -6.15
N GLU A 165 -2.74 1.01 -5.00
CA GLU A 165 -2.28 2.35 -4.63
C GLU A 165 -0.75 2.50 -4.68
N LEU A 166 -0.30 3.66 -5.16
CA LEU A 166 1.09 4.10 -5.02
C LEU A 166 1.37 4.41 -3.56
N ILE A 167 2.49 3.94 -3.03
CA ILE A 167 2.90 4.20 -1.65
C ILE A 167 3.67 5.52 -1.58
N ARG A 168 3.63 6.18 -0.43
CA ARG A 168 4.37 7.40 -0.09
C ARG A 168 5.19 7.20 1.18
N ASP A 169 6.19 8.06 1.36
CA ASP A 169 7.00 8.08 2.58
C ASP A 169 6.11 8.19 3.83
N GLY A 170 6.34 7.32 4.81
CA GLY A 170 5.59 7.28 6.07
C GLY A 170 4.26 6.53 6.02
N ASP A 171 3.84 5.98 4.87
CA ASP A 171 2.61 5.17 4.80
C ASP A 171 2.72 3.90 5.66
N ILE A 172 1.58 3.49 6.20
CA ILE A 172 1.44 2.25 6.97
C ILE A 172 0.47 1.33 6.21
N ILE A 173 0.94 0.14 5.85
CA ILE A 173 0.13 -0.92 5.26
C ILE A 173 -0.15 -1.92 6.38
N ASN A 174 -1.41 -1.99 6.79
CA ASN A 174 -1.83 -2.90 7.85
C ASN A 174 -2.67 -4.05 7.27
N VAL A 175 -2.26 -5.28 7.58
CA VAL A 175 -3.00 -6.49 7.23
C VAL A 175 -3.68 -7.04 8.48
N ALA A 176 -5.01 -6.94 8.54
CA ALA A 176 -5.77 -7.46 9.66
C ALA A 176 -5.81 -9.00 9.67
N ARG A 177 -6.27 -9.58 10.78
CA ARG A 177 -6.69 -10.99 10.81
C ARG A 177 -7.90 -11.18 9.91
N GLN A 178 -7.94 -12.29 9.16
CA GLN A 178 -9.12 -12.65 8.39
C GLN A 178 -10.37 -12.68 9.30
N PRO A 179 -11.52 -12.16 8.83
CA PRO A 179 -12.75 -12.23 9.60
C PRO A 179 -13.17 -13.69 9.74
N MET A 180 -13.66 -14.04 10.93
CA MET A 180 -14.09 -15.40 11.26
C MET A 180 -15.54 -15.37 11.74
N PHE A 181 -16.22 -16.50 11.61
CA PHE A 181 -17.47 -16.81 12.29
C PHE A 181 -17.38 -18.22 12.86
N TYR A 182 -18.32 -18.58 13.74
CA TYR A 182 -18.29 -19.82 14.49
C TYR A 182 -19.59 -20.58 14.30
N ILE A 183 -19.51 -21.91 14.22
CA ILE A 183 -20.68 -22.78 14.16
C ILE A 183 -20.59 -23.80 15.29
N TYR A 184 -21.68 -23.99 16.04
CA TYR A 184 -21.77 -25.04 17.06
C TYR A 184 -23.21 -25.56 17.22
N GLY A 185 -23.36 -26.70 17.90
CA GLY A 185 -24.63 -27.41 18.05
C GLY A 185 -24.76 -28.55 17.05
N GLU A 186 -25.99 -28.80 16.57
CA GLU A 186 -26.33 -29.94 15.70
C GLU A 186 -25.95 -29.71 14.23
N VAL A 187 -24.64 -29.57 13.98
CA VAL A 187 -24.01 -29.52 12.65
C VAL A 187 -22.97 -30.63 12.50
N GLN A 188 -22.68 -31.04 11.26
CA GLN A 188 -21.73 -32.12 10.99
C GLN A 188 -20.29 -31.77 11.44
N ARG A 189 -19.87 -30.52 11.25
CA ARG A 189 -18.53 -30.03 11.58
C ARG A 189 -18.64 -28.70 12.34
N PRO A 190 -18.75 -28.72 13.67
CA PRO A 190 -18.67 -27.50 14.48
C PRO A 190 -17.23 -26.96 14.47
N GLY A 191 -17.07 -25.65 14.59
CA GLY A 191 -15.76 -25.02 14.60
C GLY A 191 -15.76 -23.55 14.19
N ALA A 192 -14.56 -23.01 14.04
CA ALA A 192 -14.32 -21.66 13.52
C ALA A 192 -14.06 -21.72 12.01
N PHE A 193 -14.70 -20.83 11.28
CA PHE A 193 -14.63 -20.76 9.83
C PHE A 193 -14.31 -19.33 9.39
N ARG A 194 -13.60 -19.22 8.27
CA ARG A 194 -13.33 -17.95 7.62
C ARG A 194 -14.61 -17.37 7.06
N LEU A 195 -14.84 -16.08 7.29
CA LEU A 195 -15.93 -15.33 6.69
C LEU A 195 -15.50 -14.78 5.32
N GLU A 196 -16.28 -15.06 4.30
CA GLU A 196 -16.13 -14.44 2.97
C GLU A 196 -17.08 -13.25 2.80
N GLN A 197 -16.81 -12.40 1.80
CA GLN A 197 -17.69 -11.29 1.47
C GLN A 197 -19.08 -11.79 1.09
N ASN A 198 -20.12 -11.15 1.64
CA ASN A 198 -21.53 -11.47 1.38
C ASN A 198 -21.94 -12.92 1.67
N MET A 199 -21.27 -13.57 2.64
CA MET A 199 -21.61 -14.93 3.05
C MET A 199 -22.96 -14.99 3.78
N SER A 200 -23.78 -15.97 3.41
CA SER A 200 -25.09 -16.27 4.02
C SER A 200 -25.02 -17.43 5.01
N VAL A 201 -26.04 -17.55 5.87
CA VAL A 201 -26.17 -18.65 6.84
C VAL A 201 -26.14 -20.02 6.14
N VAL A 202 -26.77 -20.17 4.97
CA VAL A 202 -26.74 -21.44 4.23
C VAL A 202 -25.34 -21.80 3.74
N GLN A 203 -24.56 -20.82 3.26
CA GLN A 203 -23.17 -21.04 2.84
C GLN A 203 -22.30 -21.39 4.06
N ALA A 204 -22.49 -20.68 5.17
CA ALA A 204 -21.82 -20.96 6.43
C ALA A 204 -22.10 -22.38 6.94
N LEU A 205 -23.37 -22.81 6.99
CA LEU A 205 -23.74 -24.18 7.37
C LEU A 205 -23.18 -25.21 6.39
N SER A 206 -23.07 -24.89 5.10
CA SER A 206 -22.47 -25.76 4.10
C SER A 206 -20.97 -26.01 4.37
N LEU A 207 -20.23 -24.98 4.79
CA LEU A 207 -18.84 -25.13 5.26
C LEU A 207 -18.77 -26.06 6.50
N GLY A 208 -19.74 -25.92 7.41
CA GLY A 208 -19.95 -26.82 8.54
C GLY A 208 -20.46 -28.22 8.18
N GLY A 209 -20.58 -28.57 6.90
CA GLY A 209 -21.07 -29.87 6.43
C GLY A 209 -22.58 -30.08 6.54
N GLY A 210 -23.34 -29.03 6.84
CA GLY A 210 -24.79 -29.08 7.02
C GLY A 210 -25.23 -29.51 8.42
N LEU A 211 -26.55 -29.69 8.57
CA LEU A 211 -27.16 -30.10 9.83
C LEU A 211 -26.91 -31.60 10.10
N THR A 212 -26.87 -32.00 11.37
CA THR A 212 -26.98 -33.42 11.73
C THR A 212 -28.40 -33.93 11.50
N THR A 213 -28.61 -35.24 11.60
CA THR A 213 -29.96 -35.84 11.59
C THR A 213 -30.86 -35.35 12.73
N ARG A 214 -30.25 -34.79 13.79
CA ARG A 214 -30.95 -34.22 14.94
C ARG A 214 -31.08 -32.70 14.85
N GLY A 215 -30.40 -32.04 13.92
CA GLY A 215 -30.47 -30.58 13.76
C GLY A 215 -31.77 -30.13 13.09
N THR A 216 -32.22 -28.92 13.42
CA THR A 216 -33.43 -28.32 12.81
C THR A 216 -33.17 -26.94 12.24
N GLN A 217 -33.67 -26.67 11.04
CA GLN A 217 -33.61 -25.34 10.42
C GLN A 217 -34.37 -24.28 11.24
N ARG A 218 -35.46 -24.66 11.90
CA ARG A 218 -36.25 -23.74 12.76
C ARG A 218 -35.50 -23.33 14.03
N GLY A 219 -34.49 -24.11 14.41
CA GLY A 219 -33.69 -23.89 15.61
C GLY A 219 -32.37 -23.17 15.34
N ILE A 220 -32.14 -22.65 14.13
CA ILE A 220 -30.93 -21.89 13.81
C ILE A 220 -31.03 -20.50 14.44
N LYS A 221 -29.98 -20.12 15.15
CA LYS A 221 -29.86 -18.82 15.79
C LYS A 221 -28.48 -18.23 15.54
N ILE A 222 -28.40 -16.91 15.45
CA ILE A 222 -27.13 -16.18 15.41
C ILE A 222 -26.96 -15.48 16.75
N LEU A 223 -25.84 -15.71 17.41
CA LEU A 223 -25.39 -14.91 18.54
C LEU A 223 -24.43 -13.85 17.99
N ARG A 224 -24.83 -12.59 18.05
CA ARG A 224 -24.09 -11.45 17.48
C ARG A 224 -23.94 -10.35 18.52
N ARG A 225 -22.78 -9.67 18.54
CA ARG A 225 -22.61 -8.46 19.35
C ARG A 225 -23.30 -7.29 18.68
N ASP A 226 -24.11 -6.57 19.44
CA ASP A 226 -24.63 -5.27 19.01
C ASP A 226 -23.56 -4.17 19.06
N ALA A 227 -23.92 -2.95 18.62
CA ALA A 227 -23.03 -1.80 18.63
C ALA A 227 -22.52 -1.41 20.04
N LYS A 228 -23.17 -1.89 21.11
CA LYS A 228 -22.77 -1.68 22.51
C LYS A 228 -21.90 -2.82 23.05
N GLY A 229 -21.60 -3.84 22.23
CA GLY A 229 -20.81 -5.01 22.59
C GLY A 229 -21.58 -6.10 23.32
N THR A 230 -22.90 -5.97 23.46
CA THR A 230 -23.77 -6.94 24.16
C THR A 230 -24.13 -8.07 23.21
N MET A 231 -24.03 -9.32 23.69
CA MET A 231 -24.42 -10.49 22.90
C MET A 231 -25.95 -10.56 22.80
N GLN A 232 -26.47 -10.59 21.58
CA GLN A 232 -27.88 -10.78 21.27
C GLN A 232 -28.09 -12.11 20.54
N GLU A 233 -29.15 -12.81 20.89
CA GLU A 233 -29.57 -14.05 20.24
C GLU A 233 -30.70 -13.74 19.26
N LEU A 234 -30.40 -13.88 17.96
CA LEU A 234 -31.30 -13.56 16.87
C LEU A 234 -31.80 -14.85 16.20
N PRO A 235 -33.10 -14.97 15.88
CA PRO A 235 -33.55 -16.03 14.96
C PRO A 235 -32.90 -15.81 13.60
N ALA A 236 -32.45 -16.89 12.95
CA ALA A 236 -31.72 -16.80 11.69
C ALA A 236 -32.42 -17.57 10.58
N GLN A 237 -32.49 -16.95 9.41
CA GLN A 237 -32.93 -17.56 8.16
C GLN A 237 -31.72 -17.95 7.30
N LEU A 238 -31.91 -18.91 6.40
CA LEU A 238 -30.85 -19.42 5.53
C LEU A 238 -30.20 -18.35 4.64
N GLY A 239 -30.96 -17.33 4.25
CA GLY A 239 -30.48 -16.20 3.43
C GLY A 239 -29.87 -15.05 4.21
N ASP A 240 -29.90 -15.09 5.55
CA ASP A 240 -29.41 -13.98 6.36
C ASP A 240 -27.88 -13.83 6.22
N PRO A 241 -27.35 -12.60 6.21
CA PRO A 241 -25.92 -12.37 6.12
C PRO A 241 -25.22 -12.73 7.44
N VAL A 242 -24.09 -13.43 7.31
CA VAL A 242 -23.17 -13.73 8.41
C VAL A 242 -22.18 -12.59 8.53
N GLN A 243 -21.94 -12.15 9.76
CA GLN A 243 -21.03 -11.07 10.10
C GLN A 243 -19.80 -11.60 10.85
N LYS A 244 -18.79 -10.73 10.94
CA LYS A 244 -17.58 -11.02 11.69
C LYS A 244 -17.94 -11.31 13.16
N ASP A 245 -17.32 -12.35 13.69
CA ASP A 245 -17.47 -12.83 15.07
C ASP A 245 -18.86 -13.37 15.43
N ASP A 246 -19.72 -13.60 14.42
CA ASP A 246 -20.99 -14.30 14.62
C ASP A 246 -20.80 -15.72 15.13
N VAL A 247 -21.72 -16.16 15.97
CA VAL A 247 -21.82 -17.56 16.37
C VAL A 247 -23.16 -18.12 15.91
N ILE A 248 -23.13 -19.02 14.93
CA ILE A 248 -24.30 -19.75 14.44
C ILE A 248 -24.51 -20.96 15.35
N TYR A 249 -25.64 -20.99 16.03
CA TYR A 249 -26.07 -22.08 16.89
C TYR A 249 -27.21 -22.86 16.23
N VAL A 250 -27.05 -24.17 16.12
CA VAL A 250 -28.11 -25.08 15.65
C VAL A 250 -28.62 -25.91 16.81
N LYS A 251 -29.90 -25.74 17.14
CA LYS A 251 -30.57 -26.56 18.16
C LYS A 251 -30.91 -27.95 17.64
N GLU A 252 -31.04 -28.87 18.60
CA GLU A 252 -31.66 -30.18 18.39
C GLU A 252 -33.16 -30.03 18.08
N SER A 253 -33.65 -30.89 17.19
CA SER A 253 -35.05 -30.99 16.82
C SER A 253 -35.82 -31.67 17.95
N LEU A 254 -36.76 -30.94 18.54
CA LEU A 254 -37.77 -31.51 19.42
C LEU A 254 -38.89 -32.03 18.50
N PHE A 255 -39.02 -33.35 18.44
CA PHE A 255 -39.98 -34.19 17.69
C PHE A 255 -41.12 -33.48 16.93
#